data_AF-A0A4V0HW73-F1
#
_entry.id   AF-A0A4V0HW73-F1
#
_cell.length_a   1.000
_cell.length_b   1.000
_cell.length_c   1.000
_cell.angle_alpha   90.00
_cell.angle_beta   90.00
_cell.angle_gamma   90.00
#
_symmetry.space_group_name_H-M   'P 1'
#
loop_
_entity.id
_entity.type
_entity.pdbx_description
1 polymer ?
#
loop_
_entity_poly.entity_id
_entity_poly.type
_entity_poly.pdbx_seq_one_letter_code
_entity_poly.pdbx_strand_id
1 'polypeptide(L)'
;MEYIPASHAAVVGLRCPGRVIAVSLPLLLLDLDLTHLAPGRSPTLRAELHFDRTVAPERAGRLALRDAVEVTLIEVERHPAIERVVASLPADPAWLAWNDQTVRRLAKHIRATGETDLLPVLADALEDAGCADAALLEHCREPHPPGARSWAVELLATQQ
;
A
#
# COMPACT_ATOMS: atom_id res chain seq x y z
N MET A 1 -5.42 29.17 16.43
CA MET A 1 -4.51 28.04 16.17
C MET A 1 -5.27 27.09 15.27
N GLU A 2 -4.93 27.06 13.98
CA GLU A 2 -5.64 26.26 12.99
C GLU A 2 -5.42 24.78 13.30
N TYR A 3 -6.50 24.03 13.45
CA TYR A 3 -6.44 22.60 13.73
C TYR A 3 -6.00 21.89 12.45
N ILE A 4 -4.81 21.28 12.46
CA ILE A 4 -4.29 20.49 11.34
C ILE A 4 -4.39 19.01 11.74
N PRO A 5 -5.32 18.24 11.14
CA PRO A 5 -5.45 16.81 11.39
C PRO A 5 -4.15 16.03 11.16
N ALA A 6 -3.98 14.91 11.85
CA ALA A 6 -2.81 14.04 11.67
C ALA A 6 -2.73 13.46 10.24
N SER A 7 -3.87 13.29 9.56
CA SER A 7 -3.97 12.86 8.15
C SER A 7 -3.17 13.73 7.18
N HIS A 8 -2.89 14.98 7.52
CA HIS A 8 -2.11 15.87 6.67
C HIS A 8 -0.65 15.42 6.52
N ALA A 9 -0.13 14.66 7.49
CA ALA A 9 1.20 14.05 7.42
C ALA A 9 1.22 12.77 6.57
N ALA A 10 0.07 12.15 6.30
CA ALA A 10 -0.03 10.93 5.51
C ALA A 10 0.08 11.24 4.02
N VAL A 11 1.07 10.67 3.34
CA VAL A 11 1.29 10.84 1.89
C VAL A 11 1.41 9.46 1.25
N VAL A 12 0.78 9.25 0.09
CA VAL A 12 0.92 7.99 -0.66
C VAL A 12 2.39 7.75 -1.00
N GLY A 13 2.87 6.54 -0.78
CA GLY A 13 4.27 6.12 -0.90
C GLY A 13 5.10 6.30 0.36
N LEU A 14 4.60 7.01 1.37
CA LEU A 14 5.30 7.17 2.63
C LEU A 14 5.44 5.80 3.32
N ARG A 15 6.70 5.44 3.59
CA ARG A 15 7.04 4.27 4.41
C ARG A 15 7.17 4.69 5.87
N CYS A 16 6.54 3.95 6.77
CA CYS A 16 6.54 4.30 8.18
C CYS A 16 6.28 3.09 9.10
N PRO A 17 6.73 3.18 10.36
CA PRO A 17 6.37 2.21 11.38
C PRO A 17 4.91 2.40 11.79
N GLY A 18 4.20 1.28 11.87
CA GLY A 18 2.89 1.17 12.47
C GLY A 18 2.87 0.13 13.59
N ARG A 19 1.83 0.18 14.41
CA ARG A 19 1.56 -0.83 15.43
C ARG A 19 0.17 -1.39 15.27
N VAL A 20 0.02 -2.71 15.27
CA VAL A 20 -1.30 -3.35 15.18
C VAL A 20 -2.10 -3.05 16.45
N ILE A 21 -3.28 -2.45 16.30
CA ILE A 21 -4.20 -2.09 17.39
C ILE A 21 -5.52 -2.84 17.35
N ALA A 22 -5.89 -3.39 16.20
CA ALA A 22 -7.00 -4.34 16.09
C ALA A 22 -6.74 -5.33 14.95
N VAL A 23 -7.32 -6.52 15.09
CA VAL A 23 -7.35 -7.56 14.06
C VAL A 23 -8.82 -7.93 13.87
N SER A 24 -9.34 -7.67 12.68
CA SER A 24 -10.75 -7.88 12.37
C SER A 24 -10.90 -9.07 11.42
N LEU A 25 -11.34 -10.20 11.98
CA LEU A 25 -11.78 -11.38 11.24
C LEU A 25 -13.32 -11.43 11.23
N PRO A 26 -13.98 -11.76 10.11
CA PRO A 26 -13.45 -12.34 8.87
C PRO A 26 -13.03 -11.32 7.81
N LEU A 27 -13.07 -10.02 8.10
CA LEU A 27 -12.78 -8.95 7.13
C LEU A 27 -11.31 -8.91 6.64
N LEU A 28 -10.43 -9.75 7.21
CA LEU A 28 -9.00 -9.83 6.87
C LEU A 28 -8.34 -8.44 6.85
N LEU A 29 -8.58 -7.70 7.93
CA LEU A 29 -8.23 -6.30 8.10
C LEU A 29 -7.44 -6.09 9.39
N LEU A 30 -6.36 -5.31 9.32
CA LEU A 30 -5.63 -4.81 10.49
C LEU A 30 -5.82 -3.31 10.61
N ASP A 31 -6.14 -2.85 11.82
CA ASP A 31 -6.03 -1.44 12.17
C ASP A 31 -4.63 -1.18 12.73
N LEU A 32 -3.98 -0.17 12.19
CA LEU A 32 -2.63 0.26 12.54
C LEU A 32 -2.65 1.64 13.18
N ASP A 33 -1.95 1.79 14.28
CA ASP A 33 -1.60 3.08 14.87
C ASP A 33 -0.33 3.62 14.21
N LEU A 34 -0.44 4.80 13.57
CA LEU A 34 0.64 5.53 12.91
C LEU A 34 1.00 6.83 13.65
N THR A 35 0.76 6.93 14.97
CA THR A 35 1.06 8.13 15.78
C THR A 35 2.50 8.62 15.58
N HIS A 36 3.43 7.71 15.32
CA HIS A 36 4.84 8.05 15.05
C HIS A 36 5.03 9.04 13.89
N LEU A 37 4.12 9.08 12.91
CA LEU A 37 4.18 10.06 11.81
C LEU A 37 3.80 11.49 12.23
N ALA A 38 2.97 11.64 13.25
CA ALA A 38 2.42 12.93 13.66
C ALA A 38 2.17 12.96 15.19
N PRO A 39 3.24 12.87 16.01
CA PRO A 39 3.09 12.80 17.46
C PRO A 39 2.41 14.06 17.99
N GLY A 40 1.44 13.87 18.89
CA GLY A 40 0.70 14.97 19.53
C GLY A 40 -0.42 15.59 18.69
N ARG A 41 -0.71 15.07 17.49
CA ARG A 41 -1.88 15.49 16.69
C ARG A 41 -3.12 14.65 17.02
N SER A 42 -4.28 15.29 17.00
CA SER A 42 -5.59 14.67 17.19
C SER A 42 -6.43 14.83 15.91
N PRO A 43 -7.27 13.85 15.53
CA PRO A 43 -7.25 12.48 16.03
C PRO A 43 -5.92 11.80 15.71
N THR A 44 -5.60 10.75 16.46
CA THR A 44 -4.45 9.90 16.18
C THR A 44 -4.55 9.33 14.76
N LEU A 45 -3.45 9.39 14.00
CA LEU A 45 -3.42 8.83 12.66
C LEU A 45 -3.52 7.31 12.73
N ARG A 46 -4.53 6.75 12.05
CA ARG A 46 -4.73 5.32 11.89
C ARG A 46 -4.71 4.96 10.42
N ALA A 47 -4.28 3.74 10.12
CA ALA A 47 -4.37 3.18 8.78
C ALA A 47 -4.93 1.77 8.81
N GLU A 48 -5.62 1.44 7.74
CA GLU A 48 -6.17 0.11 7.47
C GLU A 48 -5.21 -0.66 6.56
N LEU A 49 -4.87 -1.90 6.94
CA LEU A 49 -4.17 -2.84 6.07
C LEU A 49 -5.12 -4.00 5.74
N HIS A 50 -5.54 -4.06 4.48
CA HIS A 50 -6.46 -5.08 3.97
C HIS A 50 -5.65 -6.19 3.30
N PHE A 51 -5.99 -7.47 3.54
CA PHE A 51 -5.20 -8.59 3.02
C PHE A 51 -5.31 -8.76 1.50
N ASP A 52 -6.38 -8.24 0.89
CA ASP A 52 -6.58 -8.20 -0.56
C ASP A 52 -5.86 -7.03 -1.24
N ARG A 53 -5.33 -6.08 -0.47
CA ARG A 53 -4.63 -4.87 -0.95
C ARG A 53 -3.23 -4.73 -0.34
N THR A 54 -2.57 -5.87 -0.10
CA THR A 54 -1.21 -5.92 0.43
C THR A 54 -0.40 -7.02 -0.22
N VAL A 55 0.91 -6.80 -0.32
CA VAL A 55 1.87 -7.90 -0.52
C VAL A 55 1.97 -8.74 0.76
N ALA A 56 2.40 -9.99 0.59
CA ALA A 56 2.61 -11.01 1.60
C ALA A 56 1.41 -11.14 2.56
N PRO A 57 0.19 -11.42 2.05
CA PRO A 57 -1.01 -11.55 2.90
C PRO A 57 -0.85 -12.62 3.99
N GLU A 58 -0.09 -13.68 3.74
CA GLU A 58 0.26 -14.69 4.74
C GLU A 58 1.17 -14.15 5.85
N ARG A 59 2.03 -13.18 5.55
CA ARG A 59 2.80 -12.45 6.57
C ARG A 59 1.89 -11.50 7.34
N ALA A 60 1.00 -10.78 6.67
CA ALA A 60 0.01 -9.93 7.34
C ALA A 60 -0.89 -10.74 8.28
N GLY A 61 -1.31 -11.94 7.86
CA GLY A 61 -2.10 -12.88 8.67
C GLY A 61 -1.40 -13.46 9.89
N ARG A 62 -0.08 -13.32 10.00
CA ARG A 62 0.69 -13.73 11.18
C ARG A 62 0.89 -12.60 12.20
N LEU A 63 0.56 -11.36 11.85
CA LEU A 63 0.70 -10.22 12.76
C LEU A 63 -0.34 -10.30 13.88
N ALA A 64 0.13 -10.12 15.11
CA ALA A 64 -0.68 -10.09 16.31
C ALA A 64 -0.88 -8.67 16.83
N LEU A 65 -1.84 -8.51 17.73
CA LEU A 65 -2.07 -7.25 18.44
C LEU A 65 -0.76 -6.77 19.09
N ARG A 66 -0.45 -5.48 18.93
CA ARG A 66 0.77 -4.77 19.39
C ARG A 66 2.05 -5.05 18.60
N ASP A 67 2.03 -5.92 17.59
CA ASP A 67 3.20 -6.12 16.73
C ASP A 67 3.57 -4.81 16.02
N ALA A 68 4.87 -4.57 15.92
CA ALA A 68 5.42 -3.48 15.13
C ALA A 68 5.56 -3.95 13.68
N VAL A 69 5.15 -3.11 12.74
CA VAL A 69 5.17 -3.42 11.31
C VAL A 69 5.54 -2.17 10.52
N GLU A 70 6.50 -2.30 9.62
CA GLU A 70 6.75 -1.28 8.61
C GLU A 70 5.69 -1.40 7.51
N VAL A 71 5.08 -0.29 7.12
CA VAL A 71 4.06 -0.23 6.07
C VAL A 71 4.30 0.91 5.11
N THR A 72 3.70 0.81 3.92
CA THR A 72 3.68 1.88 2.92
C THR A 72 2.24 2.32 2.69
N LEU A 73 1.99 3.62 2.74
CA LEU A 73 0.66 4.17 2.49
C LEU A 73 0.36 4.10 0.99
N ILE A 74 -0.77 3.50 0.61
CA ILE A 74 -1.18 3.30 -0.78
C ILE A 74 -2.40 4.15 -1.15
N GLU A 75 -3.20 4.53 -0.15
CA GLU A 75 -4.37 5.39 -0.33
C GLU A 75 -4.47 6.36 0.84
N VAL A 76 -4.71 7.65 0.54
CA VAL A 76 -4.96 8.68 1.55
C VAL A 76 -6.14 9.51 1.06
N GLU A 77 -7.31 9.27 1.64
CA GLU A 77 -8.53 10.02 1.40
C GLU A 77 -8.75 11.03 2.52
N ARG A 78 -8.75 12.31 2.15
CA ARG A 78 -8.94 13.43 3.06
C ARG A 78 -10.30 14.04 2.78
N HIS A 79 -11.35 13.48 3.39
CA HIS A 79 -12.71 14.02 3.28
C HIS A 79 -13.15 14.61 4.62
N PRO A 80 -13.89 15.74 4.66
CA PRO A 80 -14.36 16.35 5.91
C PRO A 80 -15.19 15.42 6.82
N ALA A 81 -15.85 14.42 6.22
CA ALA A 81 -16.67 13.45 6.94
C ALA A 81 -15.89 12.20 7.38
N ILE A 82 -14.86 11.79 6.63
CA ILE A 82 -14.09 10.57 6.87
C ILE A 82 -12.66 10.80 6.39
N GLU A 83 -11.69 10.62 7.28
CA GLU A 83 -10.28 10.50 6.90
C GLU A 83 -9.96 9.02 6.82
N ARG A 84 -9.55 8.54 5.64
CA ARG A 84 -9.19 7.13 5.42
C ARG A 84 -7.76 7.03 4.92
N VAL A 85 -6.97 6.19 5.58
CA VAL A 85 -5.60 5.87 5.18
C VAL A 85 -5.53 4.37 5.01
N VAL A 86 -5.12 3.92 3.83
CA VAL A 86 -4.90 2.50 3.53
C VAL A 86 -3.41 2.29 3.33
N ALA A 87 -2.89 1.20 3.90
CA ALA A 87 -1.51 0.81 3.81
C ALA A 87 -1.38 -0.64 3.32
N SER A 88 -0.25 -0.93 2.71
CA SER A 88 0.22 -2.27 2.37
C SER A 88 1.52 -2.54 3.13
N LEU A 89 1.88 -3.82 3.29
CA LEU A 89 3.27 -4.16 3.52
C LEU A 89 4.15 -3.59 2.39
N PRO A 90 5.40 -3.20 2.67
CA PRO A 90 6.26 -2.63 1.64
C PRO A 90 6.65 -3.67 0.60
N ALA A 91 6.72 -3.26 -0.66
CA ALA A 91 7.24 -4.09 -1.74
C ALA A 91 8.72 -4.46 -1.49
N ASP A 92 9.14 -5.62 -2.00
CA ASP A 92 10.54 -6.01 -1.93
C ASP A 92 11.41 -5.03 -2.77
N PRO A 93 12.44 -4.40 -2.17
CA PRO A 93 13.35 -3.54 -2.92
C PRO A 93 14.02 -4.22 -4.11
N ALA A 94 14.22 -5.55 -4.07
CA ALA A 94 14.80 -6.31 -5.18
C ALA A 94 13.93 -6.23 -6.43
N TRP A 95 12.61 -6.30 -6.28
CA TRP A 95 11.68 -6.16 -7.41
C TRP A 95 11.79 -4.76 -8.05
N LEU A 96 11.91 -3.73 -7.22
CA LEU A 96 11.97 -2.34 -7.66
C LEU A 96 13.31 -1.96 -8.30
N ALA A 97 14.40 -2.66 -7.96
CA ALA A 97 15.74 -2.44 -8.50
C ALA A 97 16.01 -3.29 -9.75
N TRP A 98 15.21 -4.32 -10.00
CA TRP A 98 15.41 -5.25 -11.10
C TRP A 98 15.39 -4.57 -12.48
N ASN A 99 16.33 -4.99 -13.33
CA ASN A 99 16.47 -4.60 -14.73
C ASN A 99 16.26 -3.10 -15.01
N ASP A 100 17.18 -2.25 -14.53
CA ASP A 100 17.07 -0.78 -14.67
C ASP A 100 15.74 -0.22 -14.15
N GLN A 101 15.28 -0.76 -13.02
CA GLN A 101 14.03 -0.38 -12.36
C GLN A 101 12.78 -0.57 -13.25
N THR A 102 12.78 -1.58 -14.11
CA THR A 102 11.69 -1.80 -15.09
C THR A 102 10.32 -1.86 -14.42
N VAL A 103 10.16 -2.63 -13.34
CA VAL A 103 8.91 -2.74 -12.56
C VAL A 103 8.43 -1.35 -12.12
N ARG A 104 9.32 -0.55 -11.54
CA ARG A 104 9.01 0.79 -11.04
C ARG A 104 8.66 1.76 -12.17
N ARG A 105 9.39 1.71 -13.29
CA ARG A 105 9.14 2.58 -14.46
C ARG A 105 7.79 2.27 -15.08
N LEU A 106 7.45 0.99 -15.22
CA LEU A 106 6.18 0.55 -15.75
C LEU A 106 5.02 0.94 -14.81
N ALA A 107 5.15 0.69 -13.49
CA ALA A 107 4.15 1.12 -12.52
C ALA A 107 3.93 2.64 -12.54
N LYS A 108 5.01 3.44 -12.63
CA LYS A 108 4.90 4.91 -12.75
C LYS A 108 4.20 5.34 -14.04
N HIS A 109 4.46 4.65 -15.15
CA HIS A 109 3.79 4.92 -16.42
C HIS A 109 2.30 4.64 -16.31
N ILE A 110 1.91 3.46 -15.85
CA ILE A 110 0.50 3.08 -15.64
C ILE A 110 -0.21 4.06 -14.71
N ARG A 111 0.45 4.48 -13.62
CA ARG A 111 -0.10 5.48 -12.69
C ARG A 111 -0.36 6.83 -13.36
N ALA A 112 0.48 7.22 -14.31
CA ALA A 112 0.38 8.51 -14.99
C ALA A 112 -0.64 8.49 -16.13
N THR A 113 -0.77 7.38 -16.86
CA THR A 113 -1.64 7.27 -18.03
C THR A 113 -3.00 6.63 -17.74
N GLY A 114 -3.11 5.83 -16.69
CA GLY A 114 -4.29 5.02 -16.39
C GLY A 114 -4.46 3.82 -17.31
N GLU A 115 -3.42 3.43 -18.06
CA GLU A 115 -3.42 2.29 -18.98
C GLU A 115 -3.38 0.96 -18.23
N THR A 116 -4.55 0.52 -17.77
CA THR A 116 -4.71 -0.73 -17.02
C THR A 116 -4.42 -1.99 -17.83
N ASP A 117 -4.42 -1.91 -19.16
CA ASP A 117 -4.07 -3.02 -20.06
C ASP A 117 -2.59 -3.43 -19.96
N LEU A 118 -1.74 -2.59 -19.34
CA LEU A 118 -0.33 -2.89 -19.07
C LEU A 118 -0.13 -3.63 -17.74
N LEU A 119 -1.17 -3.83 -16.92
CA LEU A 119 -1.05 -4.54 -15.64
C LEU A 119 -0.56 -5.99 -15.80
N PRO A 120 -1.01 -6.79 -16.80
CA PRO A 120 -0.43 -8.11 -17.03
C PRO A 120 1.06 -8.06 -17.38
N VAL A 121 1.50 -7.06 -18.15
CA VAL A 121 2.93 -6.85 -18.46
C VAL A 121 3.72 -6.51 -17.20
N LEU A 122 3.12 -5.77 -16.26
CA LEU A 122 3.71 -5.51 -14.95
C LEU A 122 3.83 -6.79 -14.11
N ALA A 123 2.86 -7.70 -14.20
CA ALA A 123 2.92 -9.01 -13.55
C ALA A 123 4.11 -9.83 -14.07
N ASP A 124 4.28 -9.90 -15.39
CA ASP A 124 5.39 -10.65 -16.01
C ASP A 124 6.75 -10.08 -15.58
N ALA A 125 6.89 -8.75 -15.59
CA ALA A 125 8.11 -8.09 -15.11
C ALA A 125 8.39 -8.33 -13.62
N LEU A 126 7.35 -8.47 -12.79
CA LEU A 126 7.48 -8.83 -11.38
C LEU A 126 7.96 -10.28 -11.22
N GLU A 127 7.40 -11.22 -11.97
CA GLU A 127 7.84 -12.63 -11.95
C GLU A 127 9.28 -12.77 -12.39
N ASP A 128 9.69 -12.09 -13.47
CA ASP A 128 11.08 -12.05 -13.92
C ASP A 128 12.02 -11.43 -12.88
N ALA A 129 11.50 -10.52 -12.06
CA ALA A 129 12.21 -9.94 -10.91
C ALA A 129 12.25 -10.85 -9.68
N GLY A 130 11.67 -12.06 -9.76
CA GLY A 130 11.62 -13.03 -8.66
C GLY A 130 10.47 -12.82 -7.67
N CYS A 131 9.45 -12.03 -8.02
CA CYS A 131 8.24 -11.94 -7.23
C CYS A 131 7.48 -13.27 -7.27
N ALA A 132 7.18 -13.81 -6.08
CA ALA A 132 6.36 -15.01 -5.92
C ALA A 132 5.06 -14.72 -5.13
N ASP A 133 4.72 -13.45 -5.00
CA ASP A 133 3.54 -13.00 -4.27
C ASP A 133 2.27 -13.23 -5.10
N ALA A 134 1.52 -14.28 -4.76
CA ALA A 134 0.33 -14.67 -5.52
C ALA A 134 -0.73 -13.55 -5.56
N ALA A 135 -0.98 -12.87 -4.43
CA ALA A 135 -2.00 -11.83 -4.36
C ALA A 135 -1.65 -10.62 -5.25
N LEU A 136 -0.38 -10.20 -5.25
CA LEU A 136 0.10 -9.13 -6.13
C LEU A 136 0.00 -9.53 -7.61
N LEU A 137 0.45 -10.73 -7.96
CA LEU A 137 0.48 -11.20 -9.34
C LEU A 137 -0.93 -11.46 -9.89
N GLU A 138 -1.82 -12.06 -9.10
CA GLU A 138 -3.22 -12.27 -9.46
C GLU A 138 -3.93 -10.93 -9.65
N HIS A 139 -3.76 -9.97 -8.72
CA HIS A 139 -4.30 -8.62 -8.87
C HIS A 139 -3.84 -7.95 -10.17
N CYS A 140 -2.56 -8.06 -10.54
CA CYS A 140 -2.08 -7.50 -11.81
C CYS A 140 -2.65 -8.18 -13.06
N ARG A 141 -3.14 -9.43 -12.95
CA ARG A 141 -3.69 -10.21 -14.06
C ARG A 141 -5.21 -10.09 -14.17
N GLU A 142 -5.88 -9.69 -13.10
CA GLU A 142 -7.32 -9.47 -13.12
C GLU A 142 -7.70 -8.33 -14.08
N PRO A 143 -8.83 -8.44 -14.79
CA PRO A 143 -9.33 -7.36 -15.62
C PRO A 143 -9.65 -6.12 -14.78
N HIS A 144 -9.13 -4.97 -15.19
CA HIS A 144 -9.38 -3.69 -14.55
C HIS A 144 -10.13 -2.75 -15.51
N PRO A 145 -11.14 -1.99 -15.03
CA PRO A 145 -11.71 -0.91 -15.82
C PRO A 145 -10.63 0.11 -16.22
N PRO A 146 -10.68 0.68 -17.45
CA PRO A 146 -9.77 1.73 -17.86
C PRO A 146 -9.73 2.88 -16.85
N GLY A 147 -8.54 3.30 -16.44
CA GLY A 147 -8.34 4.38 -15.46
C GLY A 147 -8.63 3.99 -14.00
N ALA A 148 -8.92 2.74 -13.69
CA ALA A 148 -9.03 2.28 -12.30
C ALA A 148 -7.70 2.44 -11.55
N ARG A 149 -7.77 2.88 -10.29
CA ARG A 149 -6.59 2.98 -9.41
C ARG A 149 -6.27 1.59 -8.86
N SER A 150 -5.12 1.04 -9.24
CA SER A 150 -4.61 -0.23 -8.74
C SER A 150 -3.74 -0.02 -7.50
N TRP A 151 -4.03 -0.74 -6.41
CA TRP A 151 -3.22 -0.68 -5.18
C TRP A 151 -1.78 -1.14 -5.44
N ALA A 152 -1.59 -2.14 -6.30
CA ALA A 152 -0.29 -2.64 -6.72
C ALA A 152 0.53 -1.54 -7.42
N VAL A 153 -0.12 -0.76 -8.28
CA VAL A 153 0.51 0.37 -8.98
C VAL A 153 0.89 1.48 -8.00
N GLU A 154 -0.01 1.87 -7.10
CA GLU A 154 0.32 2.87 -6.07
C GLU A 154 1.49 2.40 -5.21
N LEU A 155 1.50 1.13 -4.78
CA LEU A 155 2.59 0.53 -4.02
C LEU A 155 3.92 0.61 -4.80
N LEU A 156 3.98 0.07 -6.02
CA LEU A 156 5.24 -0.07 -6.76
C LEU A 156 5.78 1.25 -7.32
N ALA A 157 4.89 2.20 -7.67
CA ALA A 157 5.27 3.47 -8.26
C ALA A 157 5.82 4.48 -7.23
N THR A 158 5.38 4.38 -5.97
CA THR A 158 5.56 5.47 -4.97
C THR A 158 6.56 5.16 -3.86
N GLN A 159 7.06 3.92 -3.77
CA GLN A 159 8.15 3.56 -2.85
C GLN A 159 9.41 4.40 -3.15
N GLN A 160 10.18 4.82 -2.15
CA GLN A 160 11.49 5.46 -2.35
C GLN A 160 12.61 4.46 -2.12
#